data_AF-A0A2E6XMJ8-F1
#
_entry.id   AF-A0A2E6XMJ8-F1
#
_cell.length_a   1.000
_cell.length_b   1.000
_cell.length_c   1.000
_cell.angle_alpha   90.00
_cell.angle_beta   90.00
_cell.angle_gamma   90.00
#
_symmetry.space_group_name_H-M   'P 1'
#
loop_
_entity.id
_entity.type
_entity.pdbx_description
1 polymer ?
#
loop_
_entity_poly.entity_id
_entity_poly.type
_entity_poly.pdbx_seq_one_letter_code
_entity_poly.pdbx_strand_id
1 'polypeptide(L)'
;MTILSNNLKVIRKNLNHTQTSLAKALDIGFRSYVRYEAGERDAPVSVIVKIARLGNISLDHLLTTKVLPEDLKIPDQKDFPTSNAPIEVIGGNFEEGRLMFKGILKDNLVTTNKEEQEIIGFFRKMSLANRKMFILNAEWILNNSRKSGHRNREKKNSRKEEKDKTADKLKNLAKSIKKITVRG
;
A
#
# COMPACT_ATOMS: atom_id res chain seq x y z
N MET A 1 -30.94 17.16 -1.17
CA MET A 1 -29.97 16.68 -2.17
C MET A 1 -29.42 15.34 -1.73
N THR A 2 -29.55 14.32 -2.56
CA THR A 2 -29.05 12.97 -2.30
C THR A 2 -27.56 12.89 -2.61
N ILE A 3 -26.89 11.81 -2.17
CA ILE A 3 -25.47 11.57 -2.49
C ILE A 3 -25.30 11.49 -4.01
N LEU A 4 -26.18 10.74 -4.68
CA LEU A 4 -26.21 10.61 -6.14
C LEU A 4 -26.33 11.98 -6.83
N SER A 5 -27.32 12.81 -6.48
CA SER A 5 -27.53 14.11 -7.15
C SER A 5 -26.30 15.02 -7.08
N ASN A 6 -25.60 15.00 -5.95
CA ASN A 6 -24.34 15.73 -5.77
C ASN A 6 -23.22 15.16 -6.65
N ASN A 7 -23.07 13.84 -6.68
CA ASN A 7 -22.03 13.18 -7.47
C ASN A 7 -22.22 13.43 -8.98
N LEU A 8 -23.46 13.40 -9.48
CA LEU A 8 -23.77 13.74 -10.88
C LEU A 8 -23.29 15.16 -11.24
N LYS A 9 -23.53 16.12 -10.34
CA LYS A 9 -23.11 17.51 -10.51
C LYS A 9 -21.59 17.67 -10.50
N VAL A 10 -20.89 16.92 -9.64
CA VAL A 10 -19.42 16.92 -9.58
C VAL A 10 -18.83 16.36 -10.87
N ILE A 11 -19.33 15.21 -11.33
CA ILE A 11 -18.88 14.58 -12.59
C ILE A 11 -19.09 15.53 -13.77
N ARG A 12 -20.27 16.15 -13.88
CA ARG A 12 -20.53 17.11 -14.97
C ARG A 12 -19.54 18.28 -14.95
N LYS A 13 -19.30 18.86 -13.77
CA LYS A 13 -18.37 19.98 -13.62
C LYS A 13 -16.94 19.58 -13.99
N ASN A 14 -16.52 18.38 -13.61
CA ASN A 14 -15.20 17.87 -13.95
C ASN A 14 -15.00 17.67 -15.46
N LEU A 15 -16.06 17.27 -16.16
CA LEU A 15 -16.07 17.16 -17.63
C LEU A 15 -16.24 18.51 -18.35
N ASN A 16 -16.32 19.63 -17.63
CA ASN A 16 -16.58 20.98 -18.16
C ASN A 16 -17.85 21.07 -19.05
N HIS A 17 -18.85 20.23 -18.76
CA HIS A 17 -20.09 20.19 -19.53
C HIS A 17 -21.19 21.07 -18.91
N THR A 18 -21.97 21.72 -19.77
CA THR A 18 -23.23 22.34 -19.37
C THR A 18 -24.29 21.25 -19.18
N GLN A 19 -25.31 21.53 -18.35
CA GLN A 19 -26.44 20.61 -18.15
C GLN A 19 -27.10 20.21 -19.48
N THR A 20 -27.19 21.15 -20.43
CA THR A 20 -27.73 20.91 -21.77
C THR A 20 -26.84 19.99 -22.61
N SER A 21 -25.52 20.20 -22.58
CA SER A 21 -24.58 19.34 -23.32
C SER A 21 -24.56 17.92 -22.78
N LEU A 22 -24.59 17.75 -21.46
CA LEU A 22 -24.57 16.42 -20.86
C LEU A 22 -25.89 15.68 -21.03
N ALA A 23 -27.02 16.39 -20.97
CA ALA A 23 -28.33 15.80 -21.29
C ALA A 23 -28.38 15.26 -22.73
N LYS A 24 -27.82 16.01 -23.70
CA LYS A 24 -27.66 15.54 -25.09
C LYS A 24 -26.74 14.31 -25.18
N ALA A 25 -25.59 14.33 -24.51
CA ALA A 25 -24.65 13.21 -24.52
C ALA A 25 -25.25 11.92 -23.93
N LEU A 26 -26.15 12.06 -22.96
CA LEU A 26 -26.83 10.93 -22.32
C LEU A 26 -28.10 10.48 -23.06
N ASP A 27 -28.53 11.23 -24.08
CA ASP A 27 -29.80 11.07 -24.78
C ASP A 27 -31.01 11.18 -23.84
N ILE A 28 -31.08 12.26 -23.07
CA ILE A 28 -32.12 12.54 -22.09
C ILE A 28 -32.66 13.95 -22.30
N GLY A 29 -33.97 14.14 -22.05
CA GLY A 29 -34.56 15.47 -21.97
C GLY A 29 -33.87 16.37 -20.93
N PHE A 30 -33.55 17.61 -21.31
CA PHE A 30 -32.86 18.59 -20.47
C PHE A 30 -33.49 18.74 -19.07
N ARG A 31 -34.81 18.91 -19.00
CA ARG A 31 -35.53 19.06 -17.73
C ARG A 31 -35.39 17.83 -16.82
N SER A 32 -35.32 16.64 -17.40
CA SER A 32 -35.12 15.41 -16.62
C SER A 32 -33.74 15.39 -15.98
N TYR A 33 -32.69 15.77 -16.72
CA TYR A 33 -31.34 15.85 -16.18
C TYR A 33 -31.21 16.89 -15.06
N VAL A 34 -31.83 18.07 -15.22
CA VAL A 34 -31.86 19.11 -14.18
C VAL A 34 -32.51 18.59 -12.90
N ARG A 35 -33.63 17.85 -13.02
CA ARG A 35 -34.31 17.23 -11.86
C ARG A 35 -33.46 16.18 -11.15
N TYR A 36 -32.64 15.44 -11.89
CA TYR A 36 -31.69 14.49 -11.32
C TYR A 36 -30.60 15.18 -10.51
N GLU A 37 -30.01 16.27 -11.03
CA GLU A 37 -29.01 17.07 -10.27
C GLU A 37 -29.61 17.79 -9.06
N ALA A 38 -30.87 18.22 -9.15
CA ALA A 38 -31.59 18.83 -8.03
C ALA A 38 -31.97 17.81 -6.94
N GLY A 39 -32.03 16.51 -7.29
CA GLY A 39 -32.54 15.46 -6.43
C GLY A 39 -34.06 15.46 -6.28
N GLU A 40 -34.78 16.10 -7.21
CA GLU A 40 -36.26 16.07 -7.28
C GLU A 40 -36.78 14.74 -7.83
N ARG A 41 -35.93 14.02 -8.58
CA ARG A 41 -36.25 12.74 -9.19
C ARG A 41 -35.00 11.85 -9.21
N ASP A 42 -35.19 10.56 -8.98
CA ASP A 42 -34.11 9.59 -9.15
C ASP A 42 -33.85 9.27 -10.62
N ALA A 43 -32.57 9.18 -10.98
CA ALA A 43 -32.15 8.80 -12.32
C ALA A 43 -32.37 7.29 -12.54
N PRO A 44 -32.84 6.88 -13.72
CA PRO A 44 -32.94 5.46 -14.05
C PRO A 44 -31.53 4.84 -14.13
N VAL A 45 -31.43 3.55 -13.82
CA VAL A 45 -30.15 2.82 -13.78
C VAL A 45 -29.37 2.94 -15.09
N SER A 46 -30.05 2.95 -16.24
CA SER A 46 -29.44 3.13 -17.56
C SER A 46 -28.65 4.44 -17.67
N VAL A 47 -29.15 5.52 -17.07
CA VAL A 47 -28.50 6.83 -17.06
C VAL A 47 -27.34 6.86 -16.08
N ILE A 48 -27.52 6.26 -14.90
CA ILE A 48 -26.47 6.15 -13.89
C ILE A 48 -25.26 5.41 -14.45
N VAL A 49 -25.47 4.31 -15.18
CA VAL A 49 -24.41 3.55 -15.86
C VAL A 49 -23.67 4.40 -16.90
N LYS A 50 -24.40 5.17 -17.72
CA LYS A 50 -23.77 6.07 -18.71
C LYS A 50 -22.92 7.14 -18.02
N ILE A 51 -23.40 7.74 -16.94
CA ILE A 51 -22.66 8.78 -16.22
C ILE A 51 -21.43 8.20 -15.50
N ALA A 52 -21.55 7.01 -14.90
CA ALA A 52 -20.42 6.31 -14.29
C ALA A 52 -19.30 6.06 -15.32
N ARG A 53 -19.67 5.63 -16.54
CA ARG A 53 -18.72 5.46 -17.66
C ARG A 53 -18.09 6.77 -18.12
N LEU A 54 -18.86 7.85 -18.21
CA LEU A 54 -18.32 9.18 -18.56
C LEU A 54 -17.36 9.72 -17.49
N GLY A 55 -17.64 9.42 -16.23
CA GLY A 55 -16.80 9.80 -15.11
C GLY A 55 -15.63 8.86 -14.82
N ASN A 56 -15.51 7.72 -15.52
CA ASN A 56 -14.56 6.64 -15.21
C ASN A 56 -14.57 6.20 -13.73
N ILE A 57 -15.76 6.20 -13.11
CA ILE A 57 -15.99 5.79 -11.72
C ILE A 57 -16.85 4.53 -11.69
N SER A 58 -16.64 3.69 -10.68
CA SER A 58 -17.46 2.51 -10.42
C SER A 58 -18.89 2.89 -9.98
N LEU A 59 -19.88 2.05 -10.34
CA LEU A 59 -21.27 2.30 -9.94
C LEU A 59 -21.46 2.36 -8.42
N ASP A 60 -20.73 1.52 -7.68
CA ASP A 60 -20.78 1.51 -6.21
C ASP A 60 -20.25 2.84 -5.65
N HIS A 61 -19.10 3.31 -6.14
CA HIS A 61 -18.53 4.58 -5.69
C HIS A 61 -19.44 5.78 -6.04
N LEU A 62 -20.10 5.74 -7.20
CA LEU A 62 -21.07 6.76 -7.61
C LEU A 62 -22.31 6.84 -6.68
N LEU A 63 -22.71 5.72 -6.07
CA LEU A 63 -23.94 5.62 -5.27
C LEU A 63 -23.68 5.73 -3.76
N THR A 64 -22.56 5.19 -3.29
CA THR A 64 -22.29 4.95 -1.87
C THR A 64 -21.45 6.06 -1.24
N THR A 65 -20.52 6.67 -1.99
CA THR A 65 -19.56 7.67 -1.49
C THR A 65 -19.74 9.02 -2.16
N LYS A 66 -19.37 10.11 -1.47
CA LYS A 66 -19.35 11.45 -2.07
C LYS A 66 -18.11 11.57 -2.94
N VAL A 67 -18.30 11.83 -4.23
CA VAL A 67 -17.21 11.99 -5.20
C VAL A 67 -16.63 13.39 -5.09
N LEU A 68 -15.32 13.49 -4.93
CA LEU A 68 -14.59 14.76 -5.04
C LEU A 68 -13.97 14.92 -6.44
N PRO A 69 -13.67 16.16 -6.87
CA PRO A 69 -13.00 16.41 -8.15
C PRO A 69 -11.63 15.72 -8.28
N GLU A 70 -10.96 15.45 -7.14
CA GLU A 70 -9.67 14.77 -7.08
C GLU A 70 -9.80 13.29 -7.42
N ASP A 71 -10.87 12.64 -6.94
CA ASP A 71 -11.13 11.22 -7.16
C ASP A 71 -11.34 10.91 -8.64
N LEU A 72 -11.87 11.88 -9.41
CA LEU A 72 -12.11 11.75 -10.84
C LEU A 72 -10.85 11.74 -11.71
N LYS A 73 -9.69 12.09 -11.15
CA LYS A 73 -8.40 12.06 -11.89
C LYS A 73 -7.80 10.67 -11.95
N ILE A 74 -8.20 9.79 -11.03
CA ILE A 74 -7.69 8.43 -10.93
C ILE A 74 -8.87 7.53 -11.31
N PRO A 75 -8.84 6.87 -12.48
CA PRO A 75 -9.93 5.98 -12.85
C PRO A 75 -10.08 4.86 -11.80
N ASP A 76 -11.31 4.56 -11.39
CA ASP A 76 -11.63 3.40 -10.52
C ASP A 76 -11.32 2.06 -11.20
N GLN A 77 -11.00 2.10 -12.50
CA GLN A 77 -10.77 0.94 -13.34
C GLN A 77 -9.54 0.16 -12.85
N LYS A 78 -9.80 -1.08 -12.41
CA LYS A 78 -8.81 -2.11 -12.08
C LYS A 78 -8.07 -2.68 -13.29
N ASP A 79 -8.20 -2.05 -14.45
CA ASP A 79 -7.42 -2.44 -15.61
C ASP A 79 -6.02 -1.88 -15.40
N PHE A 80 -5.19 -2.66 -14.68
CA PHE A 80 -3.75 -2.47 -14.74
C PHE A 80 -3.38 -2.40 -16.22
N PRO A 81 -2.56 -1.44 -16.65
CA PRO A 81 -2.09 -1.45 -18.02
C PRO A 81 -1.50 -2.84 -18.27
N THR A 82 -2.15 -3.63 -19.13
CA THR A 82 -1.65 -4.93 -19.58
C THR A 82 -0.56 -4.63 -20.59
N SER A 83 0.49 -3.95 -20.12
CA SER A 83 1.71 -3.79 -20.87
C SER A 83 2.47 -5.09 -20.70
N ASN A 84 2.48 -5.89 -21.77
CA ASN A 84 3.37 -7.05 -21.87
C ASN A 84 4.84 -6.62 -22.00
N ALA A 85 5.12 -5.32 -22.13
CA ALA A 85 6.49 -4.82 -22.13
C ALA A 85 7.10 -4.96 -20.73
N PRO A 86 8.29 -5.56 -20.61
CA PRO A 86 9.01 -5.62 -19.34
C PRO A 86 9.23 -4.20 -18.83
N ILE A 87 8.89 -3.98 -17.56
CA ILE A 87 9.06 -2.67 -16.93
C ILE A 87 10.58 -2.40 -16.81
N GLU A 88 11.05 -1.35 -17.47
CA GLU A 88 12.46 -0.94 -17.42
C GLU A 88 12.81 -0.39 -16.03
N VAL A 89 13.82 -0.98 -15.38
CA VAL A 89 14.41 -0.47 -14.13
C VAL A 89 15.39 0.65 -14.50
N ILE A 90 15.15 1.85 -13.97
CA ILE A 90 16.04 3.02 -14.18
C ILE A 90 17.12 3.07 -13.11
N GLY A 91 16.83 2.60 -11.89
CA GLY A 91 17.79 2.66 -10.80
C GLY A 91 17.36 1.90 -9.55
N GLY A 92 18.30 1.76 -8.63
CA GLY A 92 18.17 0.96 -7.42
C GLY A 92 18.60 -0.49 -7.62
N ASN A 93 19.05 -1.12 -6.53
CA ASN A 93 19.48 -2.51 -6.50
C ASN A 93 18.66 -3.33 -5.48
N PHE A 94 18.63 -4.65 -5.65
CA PHE A 94 17.98 -5.57 -4.69
C PHE A 94 18.59 -5.46 -3.29
N GLU A 95 19.89 -5.17 -3.19
CA GLU A 95 20.58 -4.98 -1.90
C GLU A 95 20.20 -3.67 -1.20
N GLU A 96 19.85 -2.63 -1.97
CA GLU A 96 19.39 -1.34 -1.44
C GLU A 96 17.91 -1.40 -1.04
N GLY A 97 17.21 -2.48 -1.42
CA GLY A 97 15.80 -2.71 -1.13
C GLY A 97 14.85 -1.74 -1.83
N ARG A 98 15.31 -1.06 -2.89
CA ARG A 98 14.55 -0.04 -3.64
C ARG A 98 14.76 -0.24 -5.14
N LEU A 99 13.67 -0.22 -5.90
CA LEU A 99 13.69 -0.22 -7.36
C LEU A 99 12.87 0.97 -7.88
N MET A 100 13.46 1.70 -8.83
CA MET A 100 12.81 2.76 -9.58
C MET A 100 12.53 2.29 -11.00
N PHE A 101 11.28 2.41 -11.42
CA PHE A 101 10.83 1.97 -12.74
C PHE A 101 10.53 3.16 -13.63
N LYS A 102 10.77 3.01 -14.94
CA LYS A 102 10.47 4.03 -15.94
C LYS A 102 8.97 4.33 -16.00
N GLY A 103 8.62 5.60 -15.83
CA GLY A 103 7.23 6.08 -15.86
C GLY A 103 6.45 5.93 -14.54
N ILE A 104 7.05 5.33 -13.50
CA ILE A 104 6.44 5.24 -12.17
C ILE A 104 7.17 6.22 -11.25
N LEU A 105 6.49 7.30 -10.85
CA LEU A 105 7.06 8.34 -9.98
C LEU A 105 7.33 7.88 -8.54
N LYS A 106 6.83 6.69 -8.14
CA LYS A 106 6.98 6.17 -6.79
C LYS A 106 8.11 5.15 -6.71
N ASP A 107 8.97 5.31 -5.70
CA ASP A 107 9.94 4.32 -5.28
C ASP A 107 9.23 3.02 -4.89
N ASN A 108 9.69 1.89 -5.43
CA ASN A 108 9.13 0.58 -5.09
C ASN A 108 10.09 -0.12 -4.15
N LEU A 109 9.63 -0.36 -2.93
CA LEU A 109 10.37 -1.12 -1.95
C LEU A 109 10.35 -2.60 -2.32
N VAL A 110 11.52 -3.21 -2.35
CA VAL A 110 11.72 -4.62 -2.65
C VAL A 110 12.50 -5.23 -1.50
N THR A 111 12.12 -6.43 -1.09
CA THR A 111 12.83 -7.16 -0.04
C THR A 111 13.23 -8.54 -0.54
N THR A 112 14.46 -8.92 -0.23
CA THR A 112 15.00 -10.27 -0.47
C THR A 112 14.85 -11.16 0.77
N ASN A 113 14.53 -10.59 1.93
CA ASN A 113 14.42 -11.32 3.18
C ASN A 113 13.09 -12.11 3.22
N LYS A 114 13.17 -13.41 3.49
CA LYS A 114 12.01 -14.31 3.55
C LYS A 114 10.99 -13.87 4.61
N GLU A 115 11.46 -13.45 5.78
CA GLU A 115 10.57 -13.03 6.87
C GLU A 115 9.77 -11.78 6.48
N GLU A 116 10.43 -10.80 5.86
CA GLU A 116 9.77 -9.59 5.38
C GLU A 116 8.81 -9.89 4.23
N GLN A 117 9.17 -10.79 3.32
CA GLN A 117 8.28 -11.24 2.25
C GLN A 117 7.02 -11.91 2.81
N GLU A 118 7.16 -12.75 3.84
CA GLU A 118 6.02 -13.37 4.51
C GLU A 118 5.10 -12.33 5.16
N ILE A 119 5.67 -11.36 5.90
CA ILE A 119 4.90 -10.27 6.53
C ILE A 119 4.14 -9.46 5.48
N ILE A 120 4.80 -9.07 4.39
CA ILE A 120 4.16 -8.36 3.27
C ILE A 120 3.07 -9.23 2.63
N GLY A 121 3.32 -10.52 2.48
CA GLY A 121 2.35 -11.50 1.99
C GLY A 121 1.10 -11.56 2.87
N PHE A 122 1.26 -11.65 4.19
CA PHE A 122 0.16 -11.61 5.15
C PHE A 122 -0.60 -10.29 5.06
N PHE A 123 0.10 -9.15 5.06
CA PHE A 123 -0.50 -7.84 4.94
C PHE A 123 -1.34 -7.70 3.65
N ARG A 124 -0.82 -8.17 2.51
CA ARG A 124 -1.55 -8.16 1.24
C ARG A 124 -2.78 -9.07 1.25
N LYS A 125 -2.82 -10.14 2.04
CA LYS A 125 -4.00 -11.01 2.17
C LYS A 125 -5.07 -10.46 3.11
N MET A 126 -4.74 -9.49 3.97
CA MET A 126 -5.69 -8.90 4.93
C MET A 126 -6.75 -8.00 4.30
N SER A 127 -7.91 -7.88 4.96
CA SER A 127 -8.96 -6.92 4.65
C SER A 127 -8.53 -5.47 4.90
N LEU A 128 -9.23 -4.50 4.31
CA LEU A 128 -8.85 -3.08 4.37
C LEU A 128 -8.85 -2.53 5.82
N ALA A 129 -9.78 -2.97 6.65
CA ALA A 129 -9.81 -2.63 8.08
C ALA A 129 -8.59 -3.19 8.84
N ASN A 130 -8.27 -4.46 8.60
CA ASN A 130 -7.14 -5.13 9.26
C ASN A 130 -5.80 -4.54 8.82
N ARG A 131 -5.66 -4.15 7.55
CA ARG A 131 -4.47 -3.44 7.06
C ARG A 131 -4.25 -2.11 7.77
N LYS A 132 -5.31 -1.32 7.97
CA LYS A 132 -5.21 -0.05 8.72
C LYS A 132 -4.76 -0.28 10.16
N MET A 133 -5.34 -1.27 10.84
CA MET A 133 -4.94 -1.64 12.20
C MET A 133 -3.48 -2.13 12.27
N PHE A 134 -3.05 -2.91 11.27
CA PHE A 134 -1.68 -3.39 11.17
C PHE A 134 -0.68 -2.23 11.06
N ILE A 135 -0.96 -1.25 10.20
CA ILE A 135 -0.11 -0.05 10.04
C ILE A 135 -0.05 0.74 11.35
N LEU A 136 -1.19 0.98 12.01
CA LEU A 136 -1.24 1.68 13.29
C LEU A 136 -0.41 0.98 14.37
N ASN A 137 -0.51 -0.35 14.47
CA ASN A 137 0.27 -1.14 15.40
C ASN A 137 1.78 -1.08 15.05
N ALA A 138 2.14 -1.15 13.77
CA ALA A 138 3.53 -1.06 13.33
C ALA A 138 4.14 0.32 13.64
N GLU A 139 3.40 1.40 13.38
CA GLU A 139 3.80 2.77 13.75
C GLU A 139 3.98 2.91 15.26
N TRP A 140 3.04 2.36 16.04
CA TRP A 140 3.14 2.34 17.50
C TRP A 140 4.39 1.59 17.97
N ILE A 141 4.69 0.43 17.41
CA ILE A 141 5.88 -0.36 17.73
C ILE A 141 7.15 0.43 17.40
N LEU A 142 7.24 1.07 16.22
CA LEU A 142 8.42 1.85 15.83
C LEU A 142 8.65 3.04 16.75
N ASN A 143 7.58 3.76 17.11
CA ASN A 143 7.67 4.95 17.95
C ASN A 143 7.95 4.62 19.42
N ASN A 144 7.44 3.49 19.93
CA ASN A 144 7.64 3.09 21.32
C ASN A 144 8.85 2.18 21.54
N SER A 145 9.31 1.45 20.51
CA SER A 145 10.56 0.69 20.55
C SER A 145 11.77 1.60 20.84
N ARG A 146 11.80 2.80 20.25
CA ARG A 146 12.84 3.82 20.53
C ARG A 146 12.87 4.27 22.00
N LYS A 147 11.75 4.25 22.72
CA LYS A 147 11.69 4.55 24.16
C LYS A 147 12.11 3.35 25.03
N SER A 148 12.20 2.16 24.45
CA SER A 148 12.53 0.91 25.15
C SER A 148 14.02 0.50 25.05
N GLY A 149 14.89 1.40 24.58
CA GLY A 149 16.35 1.23 24.47
C GLY A 149 17.11 0.96 25.78
N HIS A 150 16.41 0.61 26.87
CA HIS A 150 17.01 0.22 28.14
C HIS A 150 16.85 -1.28 28.49
N ARG A 151 16.22 -2.11 27.64
CA ARG A 151 15.87 -3.49 28.03
C ARG A 151 16.67 -4.64 27.42
N ASN A 152 17.55 -4.41 26.46
CA ASN A 152 18.50 -5.44 26.01
C ASN A 152 19.96 -4.99 26.24
N ARG A 153 20.36 -4.89 27.50
CA ARG A 153 21.75 -5.25 27.83
C ARG A 153 21.76 -6.77 27.85
N GLU A 154 22.44 -7.38 26.87
CA GLU A 154 22.81 -8.80 26.97
C GLU A 154 23.30 -9.05 28.40
N LYS A 155 22.75 -10.05 29.09
CA LYS A 155 23.25 -10.45 30.40
C LYS A 155 24.73 -10.78 30.22
N LYS A 156 25.62 -9.87 30.64
CA LYS A 156 27.06 -10.16 30.73
C LYS A 156 27.18 -11.46 31.52
N ASN A 157 27.76 -12.49 30.91
CA ASN A 157 28.05 -13.74 31.59
C ASN A 157 28.80 -13.41 32.88
N SER A 158 28.53 -14.16 33.95
CA SER A 158 29.23 -13.95 35.22
C SER A 158 30.74 -14.09 34.96
N ARG A 159 31.56 -13.21 35.55
CA ARG A 159 33.04 -13.29 35.48
C ARG A 159 33.56 -14.70 35.81
N LYS A 160 32.81 -15.49 36.59
CA LYS A 160 33.12 -16.89 36.89
C LYS A 160 33.00 -17.79 35.66
N GLU A 161 31.90 -17.69 34.91
CA GLU A 161 31.67 -18.48 33.69
C GLU A 161 32.65 -18.13 32.56
N GLU A 162 33.05 -16.86 32.46
CA GLU A 162 34.09 -16.44 31.51
C GLU A 162 35.46 -17.02 31.87
N LYS A 163 35.80 -17.06 33.16
CA LYS A 163 37.03 -17.67 33.67
C LYS A 163 37.05 -19.19 33.45
N ASP A 164 35.91 -19.86 33.67
CA ASP A 164 35.81 -21.30 33.45
C ASP A 164 35.97 -21.65 31.96
N LYS A 165 35.32 -20.89 31.07
CA LYS A 165 35.48 -21.04 29.61
C LYS A 165 36.91 -20.78 29.12
N THR A 166 37.61 -19.81 29.72
CA THR A 166 39.02 -19.52 29.37
C THR A 166 39.97 -20.59 29.91
N ALA A 167 39.73 -21.12 31.12
CA ALA A 167 40.50 -22.22 31.68
C ALA A 167 40.39 -23.49 30.82
N ASP A 168 39.19 -23.82 30.32
CA ASP A 168 38.99 -24.97 29.45
C ASP A 168 39.68 -24.81 28.09
N LYS A 169 39.67 -23.59 27.51
CA LYS A 169 40.44 -23.28 26.30
C LYS A 169 41.95 -23.47 26.52
N LEU A 170 42.49 -22.98 27.64
CA LEU A 170 43.92 -23.13 27.96
C LEU A 170 44.31 -24.59 28.18
N LYS A 171 43.46 -25.39 28.84
CA LYS A 171 43.69 -26.84 29.00
C LYS A 171 43.74 -27.56 27.65
N ASN A 172 42.85 -27.20 26.73
CA ASN A 172 42.83 -27.80 25.39
C ASN A 172 44.06 -27.39 24.57
N LEU A 173 44.50 -26.14 24.69
CA LEU A 173 45.72 -25.66 24.05
C LEU A 173 46.96 -26.39 24.60
N ALA A 174 47.07 -26.53 25.92
CA ALA A 174 48.17 -27.26 26.56
C ALA A 174 48.21 -28.74 26.14
N LYS A 175 47.06 -29.40 26.04
CA LYS A 175 46.95 -30.78 25.52
C LYS A 175 47.41 -30.87 24.06
N SER A 176 47.06 -29.87 23.24
CA SER A 176 47.47 -29.84 21.83
C SER A 176 48.99 -29.68 21.68
N ILE A 177 49.62 -28.81 22.48
CA ILE A 177 51.06 -28.58 22.49
C ILE A 177 51.80 -29.85 22.94
N LYS A 178 51.34 -30.50 24.02
CA LYS A 178 51.93 -31.77 24.50
C LYS A 178 51.84 -32.90 23.46
N LYS A 179 50.81 -32.89 22.62
CA LYS A 179 50.62 -33.87 21.54
C LYS A 179 51.55 -33.63 20.34
N ILE A 180 51.99 -32.39 20.16
CA ILE A 180 52.93 -31.97 19.11
C ILE A 180 54.38 -32.24 19.54
N THR A 181 54.74 -31.96 20.80
CA THR A 181 56.12 -32.16 21.30
C THR A 181 56.52 -33.62 21.56
N VAL A 182 55.57 -34.55 21.67
CA VAL A 182 55.86 -36.00 21.84
C VAL A 182 55.98 -36.74 20.49
N ARG A 183 55.77 -36.04 19.36
CA ARG A 183 55.89 -36.60 18.00
C ARG A 183 57.17 -36.17 17.25
N GLY A 184 58.13 -35.57 17.95
CA GLY A 184 59.47 -35.26 17.44
C GLY A 184 60.49 -36.26 17.94
#